data_AF-A0A3S1EWZ9-F1
#
_entry.id   AF-A0A3S1EWZ9-F1
#
_cell.length_a   1.000
_cell.length_b   1.000
_cell.length_c   1.000
_cell.angle_alpha   90.00
_cell.angle_beta   90.00
_cell.angle_gamma   90.00
#
_symmetry.space_group_name_H-M   'P 1'
#
loop_
_entity.id
_entity.type
_entity.pdbx_description
1 polymer ?
#
loop_
_entity_poly.entity_id
_entity_poly.type
_entity_poly.pdbx_seq_one_letter_code
_entity_poly.pdbx_strand_id
1 'polypeptide(L)'
;DTEVVAHLVARELARGLKPVEAAHQALKRLEGAFALAIMFKGDEDLIVGARNGPPLAVGHGDGEMFLGSDAIALAPFTNSITYLEDGDWAVVRRNEVAIFDMEGNKVDRKRQQSLSTSFMVDKGNRRHFMEKEIHEQPEVISHTLAHYVDFVGGVSKPLDLPFDFAKIDRLAISACGTAYLAGLISKYWFERYARLPVDIDVASEFRYREMPLSKTDAAFFISQSGET
;
A
#
# COMPACT_ATOMS: atom_id res chain seq x y z
N ASP A 1 4.14 -20.19 -8.85
CA ASP A 1 2.90 -20.29 -8.03
C ASP A 1 1.68 -19.72 -8.77
N THR A 2 1.75 -18.54 -9.40
CA THR A 2 0.62 -17.92 -10.13
C THR A 2 -0.11 -18.85 -11.11
N GLU A 3 0.61 -19.70 -11.85
CA GLU A 3 0.00 -20.65 -12.80
C GLU A 3 -1.01 -21.60 -12.14
N VAL A 4 -0.80 -21.96 -10.87
CA VAL A 4 -1.71 -22.82 -10.12
C VAL A 4 -3.09 -22.19 -9.98
N VAL A 5 -3.17 -20.86 -9.85
CA VAL A 5 -4.46 -20.14 -9.78
C VAL A 5 -5.28 -20.38 -11.05
N ALA A 6 -4.66 -20.22 -12.23
CA ALA A 6 -5.33 -20.45 -13.51
C ALA A 6 -5.83 -21.90 -13.64
N HIS A 7 -5.01 -22.88 -13.26
CA HIS A 7 -5.40 -24.29 -13.29
C HIS A 7 -6.51 -24.62 -12.29
N LEU A 8 -6.53 -23.99 -11.11
CA LEU A 8 -7.61 -24.15 -10.14
C LEU A 8 -8.94 -23.63 -10.69
N VAL A 9 -8.95 -22.43 -11.27
CA VAL A 9 -10.14 -21.85 -11.90
C VAL A 9 -10.61 -22.72 -13.07
N ALA A 10 -9.69 -23.15 -13.94
CA ALA A 10 -10.01 -24.00 -15.08
C ALA A 10 -10.60 -25.36 -14.65
N ARG A 11 -10.11 -25.92 -13.55
CA ARG A 11 -10.65 -27.16 -12.98
C ARG A 11 -12.09 -26.99 -12.50
N GLU A 12 -12.40 -25.87 -11.84
CA GLU A 12 -13.77 -25.59 -11.38
C GLU A 12 -14.72 -25.29 -12.55
N LEU A 13 -14.26 -24.61 -13.60
CA LEU A 13 -15.00 -24.47 -14.87
C LEU A 13 -15.29 -25.83 -15.52
N ALA A 14 -14.31 -26.73 -15.57
CA ALA A 14 -14.48 -28.06 -16.14
C ALA A 14 -15.50 -28.93 -15.36
N ARG A 15 -15.77 -28.57 -14.10
CA ARG A 15 -16.83 -29.18 -13.27
C ARG A 15 -18.22 -28.58 -13.52
N GLY A 16 -18.33 -27.61 -14.43
CA GLY A 16 -19.59 -26.99 -14.84
C GLY A 16 -19.96 -25.71 -14.10
N LEU A 17 -19.08 -25.18 -13.24
CA LEU A 17 -19.32 -23.89 -12.59
C LEU A 17 -19.21 -22.73 -13.57
N LYS A 18 -19.97 -21.65 -13.32
CA LYS A 18 -19.86 -20.42 -14.11
C LYS A 18 -18.55 -19.68 -13.77
N PRO A 19 -18.05 -18.80 -14.65
CA PRO A 19 -16.79 -18.06 -14.44
C PRO A 19 -16.60 -17.45 -13.04
N VAL A 20 -17.57 -16.68 -12.56
CA VAL A 20 -17.53 -16.02 -11.25
C VAL A 20 -17.48 -17.04 -10.10
N GLU A 21 -18.30 -18.08 -10.17
CA GLU A 21 -18.35 -19.15 -9.15
C GLU A 21 -17.05 -19.97 -9.14
N ALA A 22 -16.51 -20.27 -10.32
CA ALA A 22 -15.26 -21.00 -10.47
C ALA A 22 -14.07 -20.20 -9.90
N ALA A 23 -14.03 -18.88 -10.13
CA ALA A 23 -13.05 -18.00 -9.50
C ALA A 23 -13.19 -18.02 -7.98
N HIS A 24 -14.39 -17.80 -7.44
CA HIS A 24 -14.62 -17.78 -5.98
C HIS A 24 -14.21 -19.09 -5.30
N GLN A 25 -14.54 -20.25 -5.90
CA GLN A 25 -14.13 -21.56 -5.39
C GLN A 25 -12.61 -21.78 -5.44
N ALA A 26 -11.93 -21.25 -6.46
CA ALA A 26 -10.47 -21.30 -6.54
C ALA A 26 -9.84 -20.40 -5.47
N LEU A 27 -10.34 -19.17 -5.30
CA LEU A 27 -9.85 -18.19 -4.33
C LEU A 27 -9.91 -18.72 -2.88
N LYS A 28 -10.98 -19.44 -2.52
CA LYS A 28 -11.13 -20.08 -1.18
C LYS A 28 -10.03 -21.09 -0.84
N ARG A 29 -9.26 -21.55 -1.83
CA ARG A 29 -8.19 -22.53 -1.65
C ARG A 29 -6.80 -21.93 -1.70
N LEU A 30 -6.69 -20.62 -1.95
CA LEU A 30 -5.41 -19.93 -1.99
C LEU A 30 -4.97 -19.59 -0.57
N GLU A 31 -3.68 -19.75 -0.32
CA GLU A 31 -3.02 -19.35 0.92
C GLU A 31 -1.87 -18.40 0.60
N GLY A 32 -1.64 -17.42 1.47
CA GLY A 32 -0.59 -16.43 1.29
C GLY A 32 -1.07 -15.13 0.64
N ALA A 33 -0.11 -14.34 0.17
CA ALA A 33 -0.32 -12.97 -0.28
C ALA A 33 -0.54 -12.91 -1.80
N PHE A 34 -1.61 -12.26 -2.25
CA PHE A 34 -1.92 -12.10 -3.68
C PHE A 34 -2.77 -10.87 -3.99
N ALA A 35 -2.58 -10.33 -5.18
CA ALA A 35 -3.50 -9.40 -5.86
C ALA A 35 -3.70 -9.92 -7.28
N LEU A 36 -4.92 -10.30 -7.62
CA LEU A 36 -5.24 -11.06 -8.84
C LEU A 36 -6.24 -10.30 -9.72
N ALA A 37 -6.04 -10.43 -11.03
CA ALA A 37 -7.01 -10.08 -12.06
C ALA A 37 -7.23 -11.32 -12.94
N ILE A 38 -8.43 -11.89 -12.89
CA ILE A 38 -8.78 -13.13 -13.60
C ILE A 38 -9.77 -12.78 -14.70
N MET A 39 -9.41 -13.13 -15.94
CA MET A 39 -10.24 -12.89 -17.12
C MET A 39 -10.61 -14.22 -17.77
N PHE A 40 -11.76 -14.23 -18.46
CA PHE A 40 -12.33 -15.45 -19.03
C PHE A 40 -12.54 -15.28 -20.53
N LYS A 41 -11.90 -16.15 -21.32
CA LYS A 41 -12.12 -16.17 -22.77
C LYS A 41 -13.59 -16.41 -23.09
N GLY A 42 -14.19 -15.52 -23.89
CA GLY A 42 -15.61 -15.59 -24.27
C GLY A 42 -16.54 -14.77 -23.38
N ASP A 43 -16.04 -14.18 -22.29
CA ASP A 43 -16.73 -13.16 -21.51
C ASP A 43 -15.80 -11.94 -21.35
N GLU A 44 -15.66 -11.18 -22.44
CA GLU A 44 -14.75 -10.02 -22.55
C GLU A 44 -15.16 -8.82 -21.67
N ASP A 45 -16.33 -8.90 -21.03
CA ASP A 45 -16.84 -7.88 -20.13
C ASP A 45 -16.58 -8.22 -18.65
N LEU A 46 -15.98 -9.38 -18.35
CA LEU A 46 -15.78 -9.85 -16.98
C LEU A 46 -14.31 -9.83 -16.55
N ILE A 47 -14.04 -9.14 -15.44
CA ILE A 47 -12.80 -9.31 -14.67
C ILE A 47 -13.18 -9.67 -13.23
N VAL A 48 -12.56 -10.72 -12.69
CA VAL A 48 -12.60 -11.03 -11.26
C VAL A 48 -11.31 -10.54 -10.60
N GLY A 49 -11.42 -9.54 -9.72
CA GLY A 49 -10.34 -9.05 -8.88
C GLY A 49 -10.32 -9.77 -7.54
N ALA A 50 -9.14 -10.01 -6.94
CA ALA A 50 -9.07 -10.55 -5.58
C ALA A 50 -7.82 -10.05 -4.85
N ARG A 51 -7.95 -9.74 -3.56
CA ARG A 51 -6.89 -9.18 -2.73
C ARG A 51 -6.72 -9.98 -1.43
N ASN A 52 -5.47 -10.27 -1.09
CA ASN A 52 -5.03 -10.68 0.24
C ASN A 52 -3.58 -10.25 0.43
N GLY A 53 -3.30 -9.11 1.07
CA GLY A 53 -1.97 -8.55 1.25
C GLY A 53 -1.67 -7.38 0.28
N PRO A 54 -1.06 -7.61 -0.91
CA PRO A 54 -0.70 -6.53 -1.83
C PRO A 54 -1.91 -5.71 -2.25
N PRO A 55 -1.76 -4.39 -2.48
CA PRO A 55 -2.88 -3.53 -2.78
C PRO A 55 -3.53 -3.87 -4.14
N LEU A 56 -4.84 -3.67 -4.19
CA LEU A 56 -5.64 -3.76 -5.40
C LEU A 56 -6.79 -2.75 -5.32
N ALA A 57 -6.97 -1.98 -6.38
CA ALA A 57 -7.94 -0.91 -6.46
C ALA A 57 -8.78 -1.02 -7.73
N VAL A 58 -10.06 -0.67 -7.60
CA VAL A 58 -11.00 -0.52 -8.70
C VAL A 58 -11.09 0.97 -9.06
N GLY A 59 -10.80 1.30 -10.31
CA GLY A 59 -10.99 2.64 -10.87
C GLY A 59 -12.35 2.76 -11.53
N HIS A 60 -13.06 3.86 -11.27
CA HIS A 60 -14.39 4.14 -11.80
C HIS A 60 -14.31 5.22 -12.89
N GLY A 61 -14.49 4.86 -14.15
CA GLY A 61 -14.55 5.79 -15.28
C GLY A 61 -15.98 6.07 -15.74
N ASP A 62 -16.10 6.77 -16.87
CA ASP A 62 -17.39 7.09 -17.49
C ASP A 62 -17.77 6.00 -18.51
N GLY A 63 -18.56 5.01 -18.06
CA GLY A 63 -18.95 3.85 -18.89
C GLY A 63 -17.84 2.81 -19.07
N GLU A 64 -16.85 2.85 -18.20
CA GLU A 64 -15.73 1.92 -18.12
C GLU A 64 -15.24 1.76 -16.68
N MET A 65 -14.63 0.61 -16.41
CA MET A 65 -14.10 0.26 -15.09
C MET A 65 -12.69 -0.28 -15.26
N PHE A 66 -11.83 0.03 -14.29
CA PHE A 66 -10.42 -0.35 -14.30
C PHE A 66 -10.08 -1.15 -13.05
N LEU A 67 -9.06 -1.99 -13.14
CA LEU A 67 -8.48 -2.70 -12.01
C LEU A 67 -6.96 -2.50 -12.06
N GLY A 68 -6.38 -2.03 -10.96
CA GLY A 68 -4.96 -1.69 -10.89
C GLY A 68 -4.40 -1.90 -9.49
N SER A 69 -3.08 -2.03 -9.39
CA SER A 69 -2.42 -2.25 -8.09
C SER A 69 -2.55 -1.07 -7.14
N ASP A 70 -2.65 0.15 -7.67
CA ASP A 70 -2.78 1.37 -6.86
C ASP A 70 -3.36 2.55 -7.68
N ALA A 71 -3.68 3.65 -6.99
CA ALA A 71 -4.17 4.90 -7.57
C ALA A 71 -3.26 5.45 -8.66
N ILE A 72 -1.93 5.36 -8.51
CA ILE A 72 -0.97 5.89 -9.50
C ILE A 72 -1.12 5.17 -10.85
N ALA A 73 -1.33 3.85 -10.83
CA ALA A 73 -1.52 3.07 -12.06
C ALA A 73 -2.84 3.40 -12.76
N LEU A 74 -3.84 3.83 -11.99
CA LEU A 74 -5.19 4.17 -12.47
C LEU A 74 -5.33 5.66 -12.85
N ALA A 75 -4.45 6.53 -12.35
CA ALA A 75 -4.51 7.98 -12.52
C ALA A 75 -4.64 8.48 -13.98
N PRO A 76 -4.04 7.82 -15.00
CA PRO A 76 -4.24 8.22 -16.40
C PRO A 76 -5.68 8.03 -16.90
N PHE A 77 -6.46 7.18 -16.24
CA PHE A 77 -7.79 6.76 -16.68
C PHE A 77 -8.91 7.34 -15.81
N THR A 78 -8.67 7.47 -14.50
CA THR A 78 -9.65 8.02 -13.56
C THR A 78 -8.98 8.46 -12.25
N ASN A 79 -9.59 9.44 -11.59
CA ASN A 79 -9.25 9.86 -10.22
C ASN A 79 -10.23 9.29 -9.16
N SER A 80 -11.25 8.53 -9.58
CA SER A 80 -12.25 7.94 -8.70
C SER A 80 -11.92 6.47 -8.45
N ILE A 81 -11.57 6.12 -7.21
CA ILE A 81 -11.07 4.79 -6.87
C ILE A 81 -11.78 4.19 -5.66
N THR A 82 -11.80 2.86 -5.60
CA THR A 82 -12.19 2.07 -4.44
C THR A 82 -11.10 1.03 -4.18
N TYR A 83 -10.42 1.12 -3.04
CA TYR A 83 -9.49 0.07 -2.63
C TYR A 83 -10.26 -1.14 -2.10
N LEU A 84 -9.82 -2.32 -2.50
CA LEU A 84 -10.24 -3.57 -1.88
C LEU A 84 -9.54 -3.73 -0.53
N GLU A 85 -10.17 -4.40 0.42
CA GLU A 85 -9.56 -4.81 1.70
C GLU A 85 -9.00 -6.23 1.59
N ASP A 86 -8.20 -6.66 2.57
CA ASP A 86 -7.69 -8.04 2.59
C ASP A 86 -8.83 -9.04 2.78
N GLY A 87 -8.88 -10.04 1.90
CA GLY A 87 -9.99 -11.00 1.82
C GLY A 87 -11.12 -10.57 0.87
N ASP A 88 -11.06 -9.37 0.30
CA ASP A 88 -12.05 -8.96 -0.70
C ASP A 88 -11.77 -9.61 -2.06
N TRP A 89 -12.86 -9.90 -2.76
CA TRP A 89 -12.84 -10.13 -4.19
C TRP A 89 -13.97 -9.36 -4.87
N ALA A 90 -13.76 -9.02 -6.13
CA ALA A 90 -14.64 -8.13 -6.89
C ALA A 90 -14.99 -8.75 -8.24
N VAL A 91 -16.27 -8.64 -8.60
CA VAL A 91 -16.76 -8.88 -9.96
C VAL A 91 -16.85 -7.52 -10.63
N VAL A 92 -15.97 -7.27 -11.59
CA VAL A 92 -15.87 -6.02 -12.34
C VAL A 92 -16.41 -6.25 -13.73
N ARG A 93 -17.42 -5.46 -14.10
CA ARG A 93 -18.04 -5.36 -15.43
C ARG A 93 -17.82 -3.95 -15.96
N ARG A 94 -18.08 -3.68 -17.25
CA ARG A 94 -17.91 -2.34 -17.83
C ARG A 94 -18.62 -1.21 -17.07
N ASN A 95 -19.80 -1.49 -16.50
CA ASN A 95 -20.65 -0.47 -15.89
C ASN A 95 -20.88 -0.65 -14.40
N GLU A 96 -20.40 -1.74 -13.81
CA GLU A 96 -20.67 -2.06 -12.42
C GLU A 96 -19.53 -2.83 -11.77
N VAL A 97 -19.43 -2.69 -10.44
CA VAL A 97 -18.59 -3.53 -9.61
C VAL A 97 -19.42 -4.02 -8.43
N ALA A 98 -19.28 -5.31 -8.12
CA ALA A 98 -19.76 -5.89 -6.88
C ALA A 98 -18.57 -6.47 -6.12
N ILE A 99 -18.41 -6.07 -4.86
CA ILE A 99 -17.33 -6.51 -3.98
C ILE A 99 -17.94 -7.45 -2.94
N PHE A 100 -17.20 -8.51 -2.61
CA PHE A 100 -17.61 -9.55 -1.70
C PHE A 100 -16.46 -9.92 -0.76
N ASP A 101 -16.80 -10.39 0.43
CA ASP A 101 -15.86 -11.09 1.30
C ASP A 101 -15.61 -12.54 0.82
N MET A 102 -14.66 -13.24 1.43
CA MET A 102 -14.34 -14.64 1.07
C MET A 102 -15.51 -15.59 1.32
N GLU A 103 -16.39 -15.30 2.27
CA GLU A 103 -17.60 -16.07 2.56
C GLU A 103 -18.61 -15.97 1.40
N GLY A 104 -18.58 -14.86 0.65
CA GLY A 104 -19.44 -14.57 -0.49
C GLY A 104 -20.54 -13.55 -0.18
N ASN A 105 -20.47 -12.87 0.97
CA ASN A 105 -21.38 -11.78 1.30
C ASN A 105 -20.95 -10.52 0.56
N LYS A 106 -21.93 -9.76 0.07
CA LYS A 106 -21.66 -8.48 -0.57
C LYS A 106 -21.20 -7.46 0.47
N VAL A 107 -20.14 -6.73 0.15
CA VAL A 107 -19.57 -5.69 1.02
C VAL A 107 -19.48 -4.37 0.28
N ASP A 108 -19.72 -3.27 0.99
CA ASP A 108 -19.56 -1.93 0.46
C ASP A 108 -18.19 -1.38 0.86
N ARG A 109 -17.47 -0.84 -0.13
CA ARG A 109 -16.18 -0.17 0.06
C ARG A 109 -16.28 1.28 -0.38
N LYS A 110 -15.65 2.16 0.41
CA LYS A 110 -15.74 3.60 0.17
C LYS A 110 -15.08 3.96 -1.16
N ARG A 111 -15.86 4.57 -2.06
CA ARG A 111 -15.32 5.27 -3.22
C ARG A 111 -14.71 6.60 -2.76
N GLN A 112 -13.50 6.88 -3.20
CA GLN A 112 -12.78 8.10 -2.87
C GLN A 112 -12.16 8.73 -4.11
N GLN A 113 -12.05 10.05 -4.06
CA GLN A 113 -11.30 10.83 -5.04
C GLN A 113 -9.83 10.77 -4.65
N SER A 114 -9.02 10.16 -5.49
CA SER A 114 -7.57 10.19 -5.32
C SER A 114 -7.08 11.61 -5.57
N LEU A 115 -6.43 12.17 -4.55
CA LEU A 115 -5.70 13.43 -4.65
C LEU A 115 -4.36 13.26 -5.39
N SER A 116 -4.11 12.09 -6.00
CA SER A 116 -3.02 11.91 -6.95
C SER A 116 -3.22 12.92 -8.06
N THR A 117 -2.66 14.09 -7.85
CA THR A 117 -2.53 15.14 -8.83
C THR A 117 -1.90 14.43 -10.01
N SER A 118 -2.48 14.60 -11.18
CA SER A 118 -1.88 14.18 -12.44
C SER A 118 -0.61 15.00 -12.73
N PHE A 119 0.29 15.17 -11.75
CA PHE A 119 1.68 14.99 -12.04
C PHE A 119 1.76 13.57 -12.58
N MET A 120 1.54 13.43 -13.89
CA MET A 120 2.16 12.35 -14.64
C MET A 120 3.53 12.19 -14.01
N VAL A 121 3.84 10.98 -13.53
CA VAL A 121 5.18 10.62 -13.12
C VAL A 121 6.03 10.86 -14.36
N ASP A 122 6.55 12.08 -14.47
CA ASP A 122 7.18 12.64 -15.65
C ASP A 122 8.61 12.96 -15.28
N LYS A 123 9.49 12.77 -16.25
CA LYS A 123 10.91 13.08 -16.10
C LYS A 123 11.15 14.59 -16.18
N GLY A 124 10.15 15.37 -16.60
CA GLY A 124 10.29 16.79 -16.89
C GLY A 124 11.43 16.99 -17.89
N ASN A 125 12.33 17.93 -17.59
CA ASN A 125 13.50 18.21 -18.43
C ASN A 125 14.72 17.30 -18.15
N ARG A 126 14.53 16.13 -17.53
CA ARG A 126 15.62 15.21 -17.15
C ARG A 126 15.57 13.91 -17.94
N ARG A 127 16.71 13.23 -18.04
CA ARG A 127 16.82 12.00 -18.82
C ARG A 127 16.28 10.77 -18.07
N HIS A 128 16.41 10.77 -16.75
CA HIS A 128 16.02 9.66 -15.87
C HIS A 128 15.25 10.17 -14.64
N PHE A 129 14.35 9.35 -14.09
CA PHE A 129 13.63 9.66 -12.85
C PHE A 129 14.59 9.88 -11.67
N MET A 130 15.59 9.01 -11.51
CA MET A 130 16.62 9.17 -10.47
C MET A 130 17.36 10.51 -10.60
N GLU A 131 17.65 10.96 -11.82
CA GLU A 131 18.30 12.26 -12.04
C GLU A 131 17.39 13.42 -11.61
N LYS A 132 16.10 13.36 -11.97
CA LYS A 132 15.08 14.32 -11.52
C LYS A 132 15.00 14.35 -10.00
N GLU A 133 14.79 13.19 -9.37
CA GLU A 133 14.64 13.07 -7.91
C GLU A 133 15.87 13.57 -7.14
N ILE A 134 17.08 13.33 -7.65
CA ILE A 134 18.32 13.90 -7.07
C ILE A 134 18.30 15.43 -7.08
N HIS A 135 17.88 16.04 -8.19
CA HIS A 135 17.83 17.49 -8.32
C HIS A 135 16.65 18.14 -7.58
N GLU A 136 15.58 17.38 -7.32
CA GLU A 136 14.41 17.83 -6.56
C GLU A 136 14.64 17.82 -5.03
N GLN A 137 15.71 17.18 -4.54
CA GLN A 137 16.00 17.09 -3.10
C GLN A 137 15.92 18.43 -2.36
N PRO A 138 16.48 19.56 -2.85
CA PRO A 138 16.39 20.84 -2.15
C PRO A 138 14.94 21.31 -1.93
N GLU A 139 14.09 21.15 -2.95
CA GLU A 139 12.67 21.53 -2.90
C GLU A 139 11.89 20.57 -2.00
N VAL A 140 12.07 19.26 -2.16
CA VAL A 140 11.41 18.24 -1.35
C VAL A 140 11.77 18.42 0.13
N ILE A 141 13.05 18.65 0.47
CA ILE A 141 13.49 18.92 1.84
C ILE A 141 12.81 20.18 2.39
N SER A 142 12.72 21.25 1.60
CA SER A 142 12.04 22.49 2.00
C SER A 142 10.56 22.24 2.32
N HIS A 143 9.85 21.51 1.45
CA HIS A 143 8.45 21.13 1.66
C HIS A 143 8.28 20.24 2.90
N THR A 144 9.14 19.25 3.10
CA THR A 144 9.12 18.40 4.30
C THR A 144 9.35 19.24 5.57
N LEU A 145 10.36 20.10 5.59
CA LEU A 145 10.64 20.96 6.74
C LEU A 145 9.52 21.97 6.99
N ALA A 146 8.91 22.54 5.95
CA ALA A 146 7.77 23.46 6.08
C ALA A 146 6.57 22.80 6.78
N HIS A 147 6.42 21.48 6.68
CA HIS A 147 5.37 20.76 7.40
C HIS A 147 5.65 20.69 8.91
N TYR A 148 6.91 20.56 9.33
CA TYR A 148 7.31 20.33 10.72
C TYR A 148 7.89 21.54 11.45
N VAL A 149 8.26 22.60 10.72
CA VAL A 149 8.96 23.78 11.27
C VAL A 149 8.20 25.04 10.85
N ASP A 150 7.99 25.93 11.81
CA ASP A 150 7.67 27.33 11.53
C ASP A 150 8.98 28.08 11.30
N PHE A 151 9.29 28.38 10.04
CA PHE A 151 10.51 29.08 9.65
C PHE A 151 10.55 30.53 10.14
N VAL A 152 9.41 31.17 10.37
CA VAL A 152 9.35 32.55 10.87
C VAL A 152 9.64 32.56 12.36
N GLY A 153 9.00 31.66 13.11
CA GLY A 153 9.22 31.50 14.55
C GLY A 153 10.52 30.80 14.92
N GLY A 154 11.14 30.06 14.00
CA GLY A 154 12.33 29.25 14.27
C GLY A 154 12.06 28.07 15.22
N VAL A 155 10.81 27.58 15.26
CA VAL A 155 10.36 26.54 16.18
C VAL A 155 9.75 25.36 15.44
N SER A 156 9.82 24.18 16.04
CA SER A 156 9.06 23.02 15.55
C SER A 156 7.56 23.24 15.76
N LYS A 157 6.76 22.84 14.78
CA LYS A 157 5.31 22.74 14.91
C LYS A 157 4.96 21.57 15.85
N PRO A 158 3.85 21.66 16.60
CA PRO A 158 3.41 20.55 17.44
C PRO A 158 3.08 19.34 16.58
N LEU A 159 3.50 18.16 17.02
CA LEU A 159 3.10 16.89 16.43
C LEU A 159 1.81 16.42 17.12
N ASP A 160 0.79 16.13 16.33
CA ASP A 160 -0.44 15.51 16.82
C ASP A 160 -0.23 13.99 16.93
N LEU A 161 0.33 13.57 18.06
CA LEU A 161 0.54 12.16 18.36
C LEU A 161 -0.55 11.66 19.31
N PRO A 162 -1.04 10.42 19.15
CA PRO A 162 -2.04 9.84 20.05
C PRO A 162 -1.46 9.49 21.44
N PHE A 163 -0.20 9.82 21.69
CA PHE A 163 0.53 9.57 22.92
C PHE A 163 1.53 10.69 23.20
N ASP A 164 1.97 10.77 24.45
CA ASP A 164 3.00 11.71 24.89
C ASP A 164 4.39 11.16 24.61
N PHE A 165 5.07 11.72 23.61
CA PHE A 165 6.41 11.26 23.20
C PHE A 165 7.43 11.34 24.34
N ALA A 166 7.30 12.31 25.26
CA ALA A 166 8.24 12.49 26.36
C ALA A 166 8.15 11.38 27.43
N LYS A 167 7.12 10.54 27.37
CA LYS A 167 6.91 9.40 28.29
C LYS A 167 7.38 8.07 27.71
N ILE A 168 7.99 8.08 26.52
CA ILE A 168 8.50 6.86 25.89
C ILE A 168 9.86 6.52 26.49
N ASP A 169 10.03 5.25 26.89
CA ASP A 169 11.28 4.76 27.48
C ASP A 169 12.26 4.25 26.42
N ARG A 170 11.74 3.79 25.27
CA ARG A 170 12.54 3.25 24.16
C ARG A 170 11.82 3.33 22.82
N LEU A 171 12.60 3.55 21.76
CA LEU A 171 12.12 3.50 20.37
C LEU A 171 12.62 2.24 19.67
N ALA A 172 11.70 1.47 19.11
CA ALA A 172 11.94 0.31 18.27
C ALA A 172 11.72 0.69 16.80
N ILE A 173 12.77 0.72 15.99
CA ILE A 173 12.69 1.05 14.56
C ILE A 173 12.80 -0.22 13.72
N SER A 174 11.93 -0.33 12.71
CA SER A 174 11.99 -1.39 11.70
C SER A 174 11.87 -0.80 10.30
N ALA A 175 12.79 -1.20 9.41
CA ALA A 175 12.83 -0.72 8.03
C ALA A 175 13.62 -1.67 7.11
N CYS A 176 13.59 -1.43 5.81
CA CYS A 176 14.33 -2.18 4.80
C CYS A 176 15.19 -1.26 3.93
N GLY A 177 16.33 -1.77 3.43
CA GLY A 177 17.16 -1.09 2.43
C GLY A 177 17.56 0.35 2.82
N THR A 178 17.33 1.32 1.93
CA THR A 178 17.69 2.72 2.16
C THR A 178 16.93 3.35 3.34
N ALA A 179 15.68 2.91 3.61
CA ALA A 179 14.93 3.37 4.77
C ALA A 179 15.58 2.92 6.10
N TYR A 180 16.15 1.72 6.13
CA TYR A 180 16.97 1.25 7.25
C TYR A 180 18.21 2.11 7.45
N LEU A 181 18.90 2.51 6.36
CA LEU A 181 20.04 3.42 6.45
C LEU A 181 19.66 4.79 7.03
N ALA A 182 18.51 5.34 6.66
CA ALA A 182 17.98 6.57 7.27
C ALA A 182 17.68 6.39 8.76
N GLY A 183 17.12 5.23 9.16
CA GLY A 183 16.91 4.88 10.56
C GLY A 183 18.21 4.75 11.37
N LEU A 184 19.29 4.26 10.76
CA LEU A 184 20.61 4.23 11.41
C LEU A 184 21.10 5.64 11.74
N ILE A 185 20.85 6.62 10.87
CA ILE A 185 21.19 8.02 11.12
C ILE A 185 20.30 8.59 12.24
N SER A 186 18.99 8.33 12.18
CA SER A 186 18.05 8.86 13.17
C SER A 186 18.32 8.35 14.58
N LYS A 187 18.79 7.10 14.73
CA LYS A 187 19.26 6.53 16.00
C LYS A 187 20.26 7.45 16.71
N TYR A 188 21.29 7.93 16.01
CA TYR A 188 22.26 8.85 16.60
C TYR A 188 21.62 10.15 17.08
N TRP A 189 20.60 10.66 16.38
CA TRP A 189 19.92 11.89 16.77
C TRP A 189 19.01 11.69 17.98
N PHE A 190 18.20 10.63 18.01
CA PHE A 190 17.36 10.32 19.16
C PHE A 190 18.17 10.08 20.43
N GLU A 191 19.24 9.29 20.36
CA GLU A 191 20.10 9.02 21.53
C GLU A 191 20.85 10.28 21.98
N ARG A 192 21.33 11.10 21.04
CA ARG A 192 22.10 12.31 21.35
C ARG A 192 21.24 13.42 21.92
N TYR A 193 20.13 13.73 21.26
CA TYR A 193 19.33 14.94 21.54
C TYR A 193 18.15 14.65 22.46
N ALA A 194 17.44 13.54 22.25
CA ALA A 194 16.29 13.17 23.08
C ALA A 194 16.68 12.29 24.27
N ARG A 195 17.92 11.76 24.31
CA ARG A 195 18.37 10.78 25.31
C ARG A 195 17.48 9.53 25.34
N LEU A 196 16.88 9.21 24.20
CA LEU A 196 15.98 8.08 24.04
C LEU A 196 16.76 6.88 23.49
N PRO A 197 16.81 5.73 24.21
CA PRO A 197 17.36 4.51 23.68
C PRO A 197 16.65 4.06 22.38
N VAL A 198 17.43 3.67 21.37
CA VAL A 198 16.89 3.22 20.08
C VAL A 198 17.45 1.85 19.68
N ASP A 199 16.55 0.90 19.46
CA ASP A 199 16.82 -0.35 18.75
C ASP A 199 16.38 -0.21 17.30
N ILE A 200 17.18 -0.70 16.36
CA ILE A 200 16.83 -0.71 14.94
C ILE A 200 17.21 -2.03 14.29
N ASP A 201 16.25 -2.63 13.60
CA ASP A 201 16.41 -3.90 12.88
C ASP A 201 15.99 -3.78 11.42
N VAL A 202 16.58 -4.65 10.60
CA VAL A 202 16.05 -4.94 9.27
C VAL A 202 14.71 -5.66 9.46
N ALA A 203 13.66 -5.21 8.76
CA ALA A 203 12.30 -5.70 9.03
C ALA A 203 12.14 -7.22 8.90
N SER A 204 12.93 -7.85 8.02
CA SER A 204 12.97 -9.31 7.87
C SER A 204 13.41 -10.05 9.13
N GLU A 205 14.29 -9.45 9.94
CA GLU A 205 14.74 -10.00 11.23
C GLU A 205 13.82 -9.58 12.36
N PHE A 206 13.35 -8.33 12.36
CA PHE A 206 12.46 -7.78 13.39
C PHE A 206 11.23 -8.67 13.63
N ARG A 207 10.61 -9.15 12.53
CA ARG A 207 9.44 -10.03 12.59
C ARG A 207 9.67 -11.39 13.25
N TYR A 208 10.92 -11.84 13.39
CA TYR A 208 11.29 -13.14 13.98
C TYR A 208 12.11 -13.01 15.27
N ARG A 209 12.52 -11.79 15.64
CA ARG A 209 13.43 -11.52 16.76
C ARG A 209 12.78 -11.70 18.15
N GLU A 210 11.45 -11.72 18.24
CA GLU A 210 10.69 -11.74 19.50
C GLU A 210 11.18 -10.66 20.48
N MET A 211 11.35 -9.42 20.01
CA MET A 211 11.89 -8.35 20.83
C MET A 211 10.95 -8.05 22.01
N PRO A 212 11.46 -8.04 23.26
CA PRO A 212 10.61 -7.76 24.42
C PRO A 212 10.24 -6.29 24.43
N LEU A 213 9.00 -5.95 24.07
CA LEU A 213 8.45 -4.59 24.09
C LEU A 213 7.67 -4.32 25.39
N SER A 214 7.85 -3.12 25.94
CA SER A 214 7.12 -2.63 27.10
C SER A 214 5.89 -1.78 26.68
N LYS A 215 5.01 -1.45 27.63
CA LYS A 215 3.85 -0.56 27.37
C LYS A 215 4.24 0.91 27.18
N THR A 216 5.46 1.26 27.56
CA THR A 216 6.03 2.61 27.43
C THR A 216 7.02 2.70 26.27
N ASP A 217 7.17 1.63 25.48
CA ASP A 217 7.96 1.64 24.26
C ASP A 217 7.11 2.11 23.08
N ALA A 218 7.75 2.72 22.08
CA ALA A 218 7.13 3.06 20.81
C ALA A 218 7.79 2.32 19.65
N ALA A 219 6.99 1.99 18.62
CA ALA A 219 7.48 1.43 17.37
C ALA A 219 7.44 2.49 16.25
N PHE A 220 8.48 2.53 15.42
CA PHE A 220 8.58 3.43 14.29
C PHE A 220 8.98 2.67 13.01
N PHE A 221 8.06 2.63 12.06
CA PHE A 221 8.25 1.95 10.77
C PHE A 221 8.60 2.98 9.70
N ILE A 222 9.72 2.77 9.00
CA ILE A 222 10.19 3.69 7.95
C ILE A 222 10.05 3.00 6.60
N SER A 223 9.17 3.53 5.75
CA SER A 223 8.95 3.03 4.39
C SER A 223 8.61 4.18 3.47
N GLN A 224 9.19 4.19 2.26
CA GLN A 224 8.87 5.18 1.24
C GLN A 224 7.53 4.88 0.57
N SER A 225 7.24 3.60 0.30
CA SER A 225 5.99 3.18 -0.33
C SER A 225 4.85 2.99 0.68
N GLY A 226 5.18 2.70 1.95
CA GLY A 226 4.19 2.30 2.94
C GLY A 226 3.68 0.86 2.76
N GLU A 227 4.26 0.10 1.82
CA GLU A 227 3.80 -1.25 1.44
C GLU A 227 4.82 -2.36 1.78
N THR A 228 6.06 -1.98 2.12
CA THR A 228 7.14 -2.91 2.49
C THR A 228 7.00 -3.42 3.90
#